data_AF-R7BHC1-F1
#
_entry.id   AF-R7BHC1-F1
#
_cell.length_a   1.000
_cell.length_b   1.000
_cell.length_c   1.000
_cell.angle_alpha   90.00
_cell.angle_beta   90.00
_cell.angle_gamma   90.00
#
_symmetry.space_group_name_H-M   'P 1'
#
loop_
_entity.id
_entity.type
_entity.pdbx_description
1 polymer ?
#
loop_
_entity_poly.entity_id
_entity_poly.type
_entity_poly.pdbx_seq_one_letter_code
_entity_poly.pdbx_strand_id
1 'polypeptide(L)'
;MHRTAEYGIAAHWKYKENIDGTKDGDNEEAKLAWLRQILEWQRDTSDNKEFLSLIKNDMNLFSDNVYCFTPSGDVKNLPAGSTPVDFAYSIHSAVGNKMVGARVNGKLVTIDYVLKNGDRVEIITSQNSKGPSRDWLNIVKSAQAKTKINQWFKAELKEDNILKGKDLIATYCKTKNIQFSDIYKPEFVEKVLAKYGFRDWDSVVAAVGHGALKEGQVVNKLQEEYEKKHRKEITDAQVLEQTQADNKDKPAVADKSKSGIVVKGIHDVAVRFSKCCSPVPGDEIVGFVTRGRGVSIHRTDCTNIINLPESDRARIIDAEWQEMAYKENGESYSTEIKIFANNRTGMLVDISKILTENKIDVTSMNCRTSKQGTATISMSFDIKGLEQLRHLVDKLRNVEGVLDIERNNS
;
A
#
# COMPACT_ATOMS: atom_id res chain seq x y z
N MET A 1 0.34 29.09 -63.30
CA MET A 1 -0.96 28.45 -62.94
C MET A 1 -0.81 27.08 -62.27
N HIS A 2 0.33 26.37 -62.34
CA HIS A 2 0.49 25.07 -61.65
C HIS A 2 0.92 25.16 -60.16
N ARG A 3 1.44 26.31 -59.71
CA ARG A 3 1.92 26.52 -58.33
C ARG A 3 0.85 26.93 -57.30
N THR A 4 -0.29 27.43 -57.76
CA THR A 4 -1.39 27.90 -56.89
C THR A 4 -2.35 26.78 -56.49
N ALA A 5 -2.21 25.58 -57.09
CA ALA A 5 -3.03 24.41 -56.78
C ALA A 5 -2.39 23.46 -55.75
N GLU A 6 -1.06 23.49 -55.59
CA GLU A 6 -0.34 22.58 -54.66
C GLU A 6 -0.07 23.19 -53.27
N TYR A 7 -0.02 24.52 -53.17
CA TYR A 7 0.31 25.20 -51.91
C TYR A 7 -0.76 26.26 -51.65
N GLY A 8 -1.85 25.85 -51.00
CA GLY A 8 -2.80 26.79 -50.40
C GLY A 8 -2.14 27.72 -49.37
N ILE A 9 -2.95 28.57 -48.74
CA ILE A 9 -2.59 29.74 -47.90
C ILE A 9 -1.88 29.35 -46.55
N ALA A 10 -1.12 28.27 -46.50
CA ALA A 10 -0.40 27.78 -45.33
C ALA A 10 1.14 27.82 -45.48
N ALA A 11 1.67 28.58 -46.44
CA ALA A 11 3.12 28.69 -46.67
C ALA A 11 3.78 29.91 -45.96
N HIS A 12 3.05 30.66 -45.14
CA HIS A 12 3.57 31.91 -44.55
C HIS A 12 4.01 31.81 -43.08
N TRP A 13 3.92 30.63 -42.45
CA TRP A 13 4.47 30.42 -41.09
C TRP A 13 5.92 29.92 -41.12
N LYS A 14 6.31 29.17 -42.17
CA LYS A 14 7.62 28.48 -42.20
C LYS A 14 8.84 29.38 -42.45
N TYR A 15 8.64 30.68 -42.69
CA TYR A 15 9.71 31.59 -43.12
C TYR A 15 10.14 32.64 -42.07
N LYS A 16 9.49 32.70 -40.90
CA LYS A 16 9.82 33.74 -39.89
C LYS A 16 10.62 33.29 -38.67
N GLU A 17 10.88 31.99 -38.52
CA GLU A 17 11.60 31.44 -37.35
C GLU A 17 12.65 30.37 -37.71
N ASN A 18 13.32 30.48 -38.86
CA ASN A 18 14.47 29.62 -39.14
C ASN A 18 15.50 30.34 -40.01
N ILE A 19 16.32 31.17 -39.35
CA ILE A 19 17.68 31.49 -39.79
C ILE A 19 18.61 30.90 -38.72
N ASP A 20 18.71 29.58 -38.68
CA ASP A 20 20.00 28.89 -38.82
C ASP A 20 19.74 27.38 -38.82
N GLY A 21 20.42 26.68 -39.72
CA GLY A 21 20.12 25.30 -40.03
C GLY A 21 20.68 24.32 -39.01
N THR A 22 19.81 23.50 -38.41
CA THR A 22 20.04 22.07 -38.17
C THR A 22 18.70 21.35 -37.98
N LYS A 23 18.45 20.36 -38.83
CA LYS A 23 17.28 19.50 -38.79
C LYS A 23 17.53 18.37 -37.79
N ASP A 24 17.06 18.53 -36.55
CA ASP A 24 16.72 17.43 -35.63
C ASP A 24 15.95 17.89 -34.35
N GLY A 25 15.51 19.15 -34.28
CA GLY A 25 14.93 19.74 -33.05
C GLY A 25 13.48 19.36 -32.72
N ASP A 26 12.66 18.96 -33.70
CA ASP A 26 11.19 18.86 -33.53
C ASP A 26 10.77 17.80 -32.49
N ASN A 27 11.57 16.74 -32.36
CA ASN A 27 11.30 15.63 -31.43
C ASN A 27 11.88 15.89 -30.02
N GLU A 28 12.92 16.72 -29.92
CA GLU A 28 13.58 17.06 -28.67
C GLU A 28 12.89 18.25 -27.99
N GLU A 29 12.40 19.23 -28.76
CA GLU A 29 11.54 20.31 -28.29
C GLU A 29 10.19 19.80 -27.79
N ALA A 30 9.57 18.83 -28.49
CA ALA A 30 8.34 18.19 -28.02
C ALA A 30 8.57 17.40 -26.70
N LYS A 31 9.72 16.71 -26.57
CA LYS A 31 10.11 16.03 -25.33
C LYS A 31 10.39 17.01 -24.18
N LEU A 32 11.03 18.14 -24.47
CA LEU A 32 11.32 19.19 -23.48
C LEU A 32 10.05 19.95 -23.05
N ALA A 33 9.12 20.20 -23.97
CA ALA A 33 7.81 20.78 -23.65
C ALA A 33 6.98 19.84 -22.77
N TRP A 34 6.98 18.54 -23.10
CA TRP A 34 6.34 17.50 -22.28
C TRP A 34 6.97 17.38 -20.89
N LEU A 35 8.30 17.41 -20.77
CA LEU A 35 9.01 17.41 -19.48
C LEU A 35 8.69 18.64 -18.63
N ARG A 36 8.55 19.83 -19.25
CA ARG A 36 8.11 21.05 -18.55
C ARG A 36 6.67 20.91 -18.03
N GLN A 37 5.78 20.29 -18.81
CA GLN A 37 4.39 20.04 -18.41
C GLN A 37 4.31 19.05 -17.22
N ILE A 38 5.16 18.03 -17.19
CA ILE A 38 5.28 17.10 -16.05
C ILE A 38 5.82 17.80 -14.79
N LEU A 39 6.82 18.67 -14.94
CA LEU A 39 7.36 19.47 -13.84
C LEU A 39 6.34 20.46 -13.27
N GLU A 40 5.48 21.01 -14.12
CA GLU A 40 4.36 21.85 -13.70
C GLU A 40 3.30 21.04 -12.95
N TRP A 41 3.01 19.80 -13.38
CA TRP A 41 2.10 18.89 -12.66
C TRP A 41 2.62 18.45 -11.30
N GLN A 42 3.93 18.29 -11.14
CA GLN A 42 4.56 18.02 -9.85
C GLN A 42 4.35 19.17 -8.86
N ARG A 43 4.30 20.43 -9.35
CA ARG A 43 4.04 21.59 -8.49
C ARG A 43 2.60 21.65 -8.00
N ASP A 44 1.65 21.14 -8.78
CA ASP A 44 0.22 21.17 -8.46
C ASP A 44 -0.31 19.92 -7.74
N THR A 45 0.47 18.82 -7.67
CA THR A 45 0.04 17.54 -7.07
C THR A 45 0.93 17.17 -5.88
N SER A 46 0.34 17.11 -4.67
CA SER A 46 1.07 16.81 -3.43
C SER A 46 1.21 15.31 -3.11
N ASP A 47 0.60 14.40 -3.89
CA ASP A 47 0.65 12.95 -3.67
C ASP A 47 1.37 12.19 -4.81
N ASN A 48 2.53 11.61 -4.49
CA ASN A 48 3.40 10.89 -5.42
C ASN A 48 2.79 9.59 -5.97
N LYS A 49 1.79 8.99 -5.29
CA LYS A 49 1.18 7.73 -5.75
C LYS A 49 0.16 7.96 -6.87
N GLU A 50 -0.61 9.04 -6.77
CA GLU A 50 -1.57 9.44 -7.81
C GLU A 50 -0.81 9.83 -9.09
N PHE A 51 0.30 10.55 -8.96
CA PHE A 51 1.21 10.91 -10.05
C PHE A 51 1.76 9.72 -10.85
N LEU A 52 2.23 8.66 -10.19
CA LEU A 52 2.75 7.47 -10.88
C LEU A 52 1.66 6.71 -11.65
N SER A 53 0.42 6.73 -11.15
CA SER A 53 -0.72 6.15 -11.86
C SER A 53 -1.11 6.94 -13.10
N LEU A 54 -0.97 8.27 -13.05
CA LEU A 54 -1.21 9.19 -14.16
C LEU A 54 -0.19 8.97 -15.29
N ILE A 55 1.11 8.90 -14.97
CA ILE A 55 2.18 8.62 -15.96
C ILE A 55 1.98 7.25 -16.61
N LYS A 56 1.59 6.23 -15.83
CA LYS A 56 1.41 4.88 -16.36
C LYS A 56 0.22 4.78 -17.33
N ASN A 57 -0.85 5.54 -17.08
CA ASN A 57 -1.99 5.62 -18.00
C ASN A 57 -1.62 6.41 -19.27
N ASP A 58 -0.82 7.47 -19.16
CA ASP A 58 -0.41 8.32 -20.29
C ASP A 58 0.66 7.65 -21.18
N MET A 59 1.52 6.78 -20.61
CA MET A 59 2.50 5.98 -21.39
C MET A 59 1.87 4.89 -22.25
N ASN A 60 0.60 4.52 -22.01
CA ASN A 60 -0.13 3.53 -22.81
C ASN A 60 -0.83 4.15 -24.05
N LEU A 61 -0.57 5.43 -24.35
CA LEU A 61 -1.30 6.27 -25.31
C LEU A 61 -0.39 6.85 -26.41
N PHE A 62 0.53 6.05 -26.98
CA PHE A 62 1.26 6.42 -28.21
C PHE A 62 0.35 6.44 -29.48
N SER A 63 -0.91 6.85 -29.34
CA SER A 63 -1.91 6.90 -30.41
C SER A 63 -2.63 8.26 -30.40
N ASP A 64 -2.43 8.99 -31.49
CA ASP A 64 -3.22 10.11 -32.02
C ASP A 64 -3.63 11.22 -31.04
N ASN A 65 -2.86 12.30 -31.04
CA ASN A 65 -3.29 13.57 -30.46
C ASN A 65 -4.29 14.28 -31.40
N VAL A 66 -5.32 14.93 -30.84
CA VAL A 66 -6.24 15.78 -31.59
C VAL A 66 -5.92 17.26 -31.34
N TYR A 67 -5.81 18.02 -32.43
CA TYR A 67 -5.55 19.47 -32.36
C TYR A 67 -6.86 20.23 -32.58
N CYS A 68 -7.26 20.98 -31.57
CA CYS A 68 -8.49 21.79 -31.60
C CYS A 68 -8.13 23.27 -31.52
N PHE A 69 -8.93 24.12 -32.18
CA PHE A 69 -8.73 25.56 -32.22
C PHE A 69 -9.66 26.27 -31.23
N THR A 70 -9.13 27.24 -30.49
CA THR A 70 -9.94 28.21 -29.74
C THR A 70 -10.59 29.20 -30.72
N PRO A 71 -11.63 29.96 -30.29
CA PRO A 71 -12.21 31.01 -31.13
C PRO A 71 -11.20 32.10 -31.52
N SER A 72 -10.19 32.31 -30.68
CA SER A 72 -9.08 33.25 -30.90
C SER A 72 -8.01 32.73 -31.87
N GLY A 73 -8.06 31.45 -32.25
CA GLY A 73 -7.11 30.82 -33.17
C GLY A 73 -5.95 30.07 -32.51
N ASP A 74 -5.93 29.97 -31.18
CA ASP A 74 -4.90 29.19 -30.46
C ASP A 74 -5.14 27.70 -30.62
N VAL A 75 -4.07 26.93 -30.79
CA VAL A 75 -4.12 25.47 -30.90
C VAL A 75 -3.99 24.84 -29.52
N LYS A 76 -4.89 23.92 -29.20
CA LYS A 76 -4.80 23.06 -28.01
C LYS A 76 -4.64 21.61 -28.41
N ASN A 77 -3.67 20.95 -27.78
CA ASN A 77 -3.38 19.53 -27.94
C ASN A 77 -4.11 18.74 -26.84
N LEU A 78 -4.87 17.73 -27.24
CA LEU A 78 -5.62 16.84 -26.35
C LEU A 78 -5.46 15.38 -26.81
N PRO A 79 -5.60 14.39 -25.90
CA PRO A 79 -5.63 12.98 -26.27
C PRO A 79 -6.76 12.65 -27.24
N ALA A 80 -6.57 11.67 -28.16
CA ALA A 80 -7.67 11.14 -28.98
C ALA A 80 -8.88 10.73 -28.12
N GLY A 81 -10.07 11.02 -28.63
CA GLY A 81 -11.30 10.73 -27.90
C GLY A 81 -11.70 11.80 -26.88
N SER A 82 -10.94 12.90 -26.77
CA SER A 82 -11.27 14.01 -25.86
C SER A 82 -12.59 14.68 -26.22
N THR A 83 -13.26 15.19 -25.19
CA THR A 83 -14.57 15.82 -25.25
C THR A 83 -14.47 17.34 -25.09
N PRO A 84 -15.54 18.11 -25.41
CA PRO A 84 -15.58 19.54 -25.12
C PRO A 84 -15.31 19.90 -23.65
N VAL A 85 -15.62 19.00 -22.71
CA VAL A 85 -15.30 19.16 -21.29
C VAL A 85 -13.78 19.11 -21.07
N ASP A 86 -13.09 18.15 -21.68
CA ASP A 86 -11.62 18.08 -21.65
C ASP A 86 -10.99 19.36 -22.20
N PHE A 87 -11.52 19.89 -23.30
CA PHE A 87 -11.07 21.15 -23.90
C PHE A 87 -11.27 22.34 -22.96
N ALA A 88 -12.42 22.45 -22.29
CA ALA A 88 -12.68 23.53 -21.34
C ALA A 88 -11.68 23.52 -20.16
N TYR A 89 -11.38 22.34 -19.59
CA TYR A 89 -10.42 22.19 -18.50
C TYR A 89 -8.95 22.35 -18.94
N SER A 90 -8.66 22.17 -20.23
CA SER A 90 -7.34 22.45 -20.82
C SER A 90 -7.07 23.95 -21.00
N ILE A 91 -8.12 24.76 -21.18
CA ILE A 91 -8.01 26.23 -21.21
C ILE A 91 -7.80 26.73 -19.78
N HIS A 92 -8.76 26.47 -18.89
CA HIS A 92 -8.68 26.86 -17.48
C HIS A 92 -9.74 26.13 -16.65
N SER A 93 -9.41 25.79 -15.41
CA SER A 93 -10.36 25.19 -14.45
C SER A 93 -11.63 26.03 -14.23
N ALA A 94 -11.55 27.36 -14.26
CA ALA A 94 -12.70 28.25 -14.07
C ALA A 94 -13.67 28.21 -15.27
N VAL A 95 -13.14 28.02 -16.49
CA VAL A 95 -13.94 27.87 -17.71
C VAL A 95 -14.64 26.51 -17.68
N GLY A 96 -13.91 25.44 -17.34
CA GLY A 96 -14.48 24.10 -17.15
C GLY A 96 -15.59 24.08 -16.09
N ASN A 97 -15.35 24.67 -14.92
CA ASN A 97 -16.34 24.69 -13.83
C ASN A 97 -17.60 25.50 -14.17
N LYS A 98 -17.50 26.51 -15.04
CA LYS A 98 -18.63 27.35 -15.46
C LYS A 98 -19.25 26.92 -16.79
N MET A 99 -18.78 25.82 -17.39
CA MET A 99 -19.28 25.31 -18.65
C MET A 99 -20.73 24.87 -18.53
N VAL A 100 -21.57 25.29 -19.48
CA VAL A 100 -22.97 24.85 -19.63
C VAL A 100 -23.18 24.09 -20.94
N GLY A 101 -22.37 24.38 -21.95
CA GLY A 101 -22.40 23.69 -23.23
C GLY A 101 -21.22 24.06 -24.12
N ALA A 102 -21.18 23.50 -25.32
CA ALA A 102 -20.15 23.80 -26.30
C ALA A 102 -20.74 23.98 -27.70
N ARG A 103 -20.07 24.79 -28.52
CA ARG A 103 -20.26 24.80 -29.97
C ARG A 103 -19.00 24.34 -30.65
N VAL A 104 -19.16 23.52 -31.69
CA VAL A 104 -18.07 23.09 -32.54
C VAL A 104 -18.38 23.55 -33.96
N ASN A 105 -17.46 24.29 -34.57
CA ASN A 105 -17.60 24.87 -35.90
C ASN A 105 -18.91 25.70 -36.05
N GLY A 106 -19.28 26.43 -34.99
CA GLY A 106 -20.47 27.28 -34.94
C GLY A 106 -21.79 26.56 -34.66
N LYS A 107 -21.81 25.22 -34.55
CA LYS A 107 -23.01 24.43 -34.23
C LYS A 107 -22.99 23.96 -32.78
N LEU A 108 -24.14 23.97 -32.13
CA LEU A 108 -24.28 23.45 -30.76
C LEU A 108 -24.08 21.93 -30.76
N VAL A 109 -23.22 21.43 -29.87
CA VAL A 109 -22.95 19.99 -29.72
C VAL A 109 -23.23 19.54 -28.30
N THR A 110 -23.42 18.24 -28.13
CA THR A 110 -23.52 17.61 -26.81
C THR A 110 -22.16 17.59 -26.12
N ILE A 111 -22.18 17.49 -24.79
CA ILE A 111 -20.97 17.51 -23.96
C ILE A 111 -20.09 16.25 -24.12
N ASP A 112 -20.67 15.16 -24.64
CA ASP A 112 -20.01 13.87 -24.91
C ASP A 112 -19.51 13.74 -26.36
N TYR A 113 -19.66 14.78 -27.18
CA TYR A 113 -19.14 14.80 -28.54
C TYR A 113 -17.62 14.56 -28.53
N VAL A 114 -17.14 13.70 -29.43
CA VAL A 114 -15.71 13.42 -29.57
C VAL A 114 -15.08 14.44 -30.51
N LEU A 115 -14.11 15.20 -30.00
CA LEU A 115 -13.41 16.23 -30.75
C LEU A 115 -12.56 15.63 -31.87
N LYS A 116 -12.59 16.28 -33.04
CA LYS A 116 -11.80 15.89 -34.21
C LYS A 116 -10.70 16.91 -34.49
N ASN A 117 -9.70 16.45 -35.23
CA ASN A 117 -8.59 17.31 -35.62
C ASN A 117 -9.09 18.46 -36.52
N GLY A 118 -8.75 19.70 -36.18
CA GLY A 118 -9.19 20.89 -36.90
C GLY A 118 -10.50 21.52 -36.43
N ASP A 119 -11.17 20.95 -35.42
CA ASP A 119 -12.41 21.50 -34.87
C ASP A 119 -12.16 22.83 -34.16
N ARG A 120 -12.98 23.85 -34.48
CA ARG A 120 -13.03 25.10 -33.72
C ARG A 120 -14.05 24.98 -32.60
N VAL A 121 -13.58 24.96 -31.36
CA VAL A 121 -14.41 24.72 -30.17
C VAL A 121 -14.64 26.02 -29.41
N GLU A 122 -15.90 26.37 -29.21
CA GLU A 122 -16.35 27.50 -28.39
C GLU A 122 -17.05 26.94 -27.14
N ILE A 123 -16.57 27.30 -25.95
CA ILE A 123 -17.18 26.87 -24.69
C ILE A 123 -18.15 27.94 -24.22
N ILE A 124 -19.41 27.54 -24.01
CA ILE A 124 -20.45 28.41 -23.47
C ILE A 124 -20.38 28.32 -21.95
N THR A 125 -20.05 29.43 -21.28
CA THR A 125 -19.98 29.52 -19.82
C THR A 125 -21.11 30.37 -19.25
N SER A 126 -21.53 30.07 -18.02
CA SER A 126 -22.51 30.87 -17.29
C SER A 126 -22.04 31.15 -15.86
N GLN A 127 -22.31 32.36 -15.37
CA GLN A 127 -22.00 32.74 -14.00
C GLN A 127 -22.91 32.06 -12.98
N ASN A 128 -24.12 31.65 -13.38
CA ASN A 128 -25.09 30.94 -12.54
C ASN A 128 -24.96 29.41 -12.62
N SER A 129 -23.86 28.91 -13.22
CA SER A 129 -23.62 27.47 -13.26
C SER A 129 -23.36 26.94 -11.84
N LYS A 130 -24.02 25.83 -11.49
CA LYS A 130 -23.82 25.13 -10.22
C LYS A 130 -22.51 24.33 -10.17
N GLY A 131 -21.72 24.33 -11.24
CA GLY A 131 -20.49 23.57 -11.36
C GLY A 131 -20.63 22.28 -12.17
N PRO A 132 -19.54 21.50 -12.28
CA PRO A 132 -19.54 20.22 -12.98
C PRO A 132 -20.44 19.20 -12.28
N SER A 133 -21.00 18.27 -13.06
CA SER A 133 -21.77 17.13 -12.54
C SER A 133 -20.90 15.89 -12.37
N ARG A 134 -21.32 14.93 -11.53
CA ARG A 134 -20.56 13.68 -11.31
C ARG A 134 -20.46 12.84 -12.58
N ASP A 135 -21.45 12.95 -13.46
CA ASP A 135 -21.50 12.22 -14.73
C ASP A 135 -20.38 12.62 -15.68
N TRP A 136 -19.81 13.83 -15.53
CA TRP A 136 -18.68 14.28 -16.33
C TRP A 136 -17.44 13.41 -16.09
N LEU A 137 -17.27 12.80 -14.91
CA LEU A 137 -16.15 11.89 -14.65
C LEU A 137 -16.15 10.64 -15.55
N ASN A 138 -17.33 10.23 -16.04
CA ASN A 138 -17.50 9.11 -16.96
C ASN A 138 -17.25 9.50 -18.43
N ILE A 139 -17.47 10.76 -18.76
CA ILE A 139 -17.40 11.31 -20.13
C ILE A 139 -15.98 11.78 -20.46
N VAL A 140 -15.34 12.45 -19.51
CA VAL A 140 -14.00 13.05 -19.62
C VAL A 140 -12.95 11.95 -19.86
N LYS A 141 -12.06 12.18 -20.83
CA LYS A 141 -10.96 11.25 -21.14
C LYS A 141 -9.63 11.71 -20.58
N SER A 142 -9.39 13.01 -20.52
CA SER A 142 -8.15 13.58 -19.98
C SER A 142 -8.04 13.35 -18.48
N ALA A 143 -6.88 12.84 -18.08
CA ALA A 143 -6.58 12.65 -16.66
C ALA A 143 -6.52 13.99 -15.91
N GLN A 144 -6.02 15.05 -16.56
CA GLN A 144 -5.95 16.40 -15.98
C GLN A 144 -7.35 16.95 -15.66
N ALA A 145 -8.30 16.79 -16.58
CA ALA A 145 -9.67 17.25 -16.38
C ALA A 145 -10.37 16.46 -15.27
N LYS A 146 -10.19 15.13 -15.21
CA LYS A 146 -10.70 14.31 -14.09
C LYS A 146 -10.18 14.78 -12.74
N THR A 147 -8.88 15.07 -12.63
CA THR A 147 -8.28 15.56 -11.39
C THR A 147 -8.86 16.90 -10.97
N LYS A 148 -8.97 17.86 -11.91
CA LYS A 148 -9.54 19.19 -11.64
C LYS A 148 -11.02 19.13 -11.22
N ILE A 149 -11.82 18.27 -11.86
CA ILE A 149 -13.23 18.05 -11.48
C ILE A 149 -13.31 17.45 -10.07
N ASN A 150 -12.50 16.43 -9.77
CA ASN A 150 -12.44 15.84 -8.43
C ASN A 150 -12.00 16.84 -7.36
N GLN A 151 -11.02 17.70 -7.66
CA GLN A 151 -10.59 18.78 -6.77
C GLN A 151 -11.71 19.78 -6.52
N TRP A 152 -12.49 20.14 -7.54
CA TRP A 152 -13.64 21.02 -7.37
C TRP A 152 -14.70 20.40 -6.44
N PHE A 153 -15.05 19.12 -6.64
CA PHE A 153 -15.98 18.43 -5.75
C PHE A 153 -15.46 18.32 -4.31
N LYS A 154 -14.14 18.14 -4.12
CA LYS A 154 -13.52 18.14 -2.79
C LYS A 154 -13.66 19.51 -2.10
N ALA A 155 -13.56 20.60 -2.86
CA ALA A 155 -13.67 21.96 -2.34
C ALA A 155 -15.13 22.36 -2.04
N GLU A 156 -16.05 22.11 -2.98
CA GLU A 156 -17.47 22.47 -2.84
C GLU A 156 -18.13 21.70 -1.69
N LEU A 157 -17.87 20.40 -1.60
CA LEU A 157 -18.45 19.55 -0.56
C LEU A 157 -17.62 19.55 0.72
N LYS A 158 -16.66 20.48 0.89
CA LYS A 158 -15.76 20.46 2.05
C LYS A 158 -16.54 20.50 3.36
N GLU A 159 -17.54 21.37 3.48
CA GLU A 159 -18.35 21.47 4.70
C GLU A 159 -19.19 20.21 4.97
N ASP A 160 -19.85 19.67 3.93
CA ASP A 160 -20.59 18.42 4.02
C ASP A 160 -19.69 17.23 4.39
N ASN A 161 -18.49 17.18 3.81
CA ASN A 161 -17.49 16.15 4.09
C ASN A 161 -16.95 16.29 5.52
N ILE A 162 -16.83 17.50 6.06
CA ILE A 162 -16.48 17.70 7.48
C ILE A 162 -17.59 17.10 8.36
N LEU A 163 -18.86 17.40 8.10
CA LEU A 163 -19.98 16.86 8.88
C LEU A 163 -20.03 15.32 8.83
N LYS A 164 -19.93 14.74 7.62
CA LYS A 164 -19.88 13.29 7.44
C LYS A 164 -18.66 12.66 8.12
N GLY A 165 -17.50 13.30 8.02
CA GLY A 165 -16.28 12.83 8.67
C GLY A 165 -16.40 12.80 10.20
N LYS A 166 -17.03 13.83 10.81
CA LYS A 166 -17.29 13.86 12.26
C LYS A 166 -18.19 12.69 12.68
N ASP A 167 -19.25 12.44 11.92
CA ASP A 167 -20.19 11.35 12.20
C ASP A 167 -19.55 9.96 12.06
N LEU A 168 -18.73 9.75 11.02
CA LEU A 168 -17.99 8.50 10.81
C LEU A 168 -16.99 8.22 11.94
N ILE A 169 -16.22 9.25 12.34
CA ILE A 169 -15.28 9.12 13.46
C ILE A 169 -16.03 8.83 14.76
N ALA A 170 -17.14 9.55 15.03
CA ALA A 170 -17.96 9.32 16.23
C ALA A 170 -18.55 7.90 16.26
N THR A 171 -19.06 7.41 15.13
CA THR A 171 -19.61 6.06 14.99
C THR A 171 -18.54 4.99 15.18
N TYR A 172 -17.34 5.21 14.64
CA TYR A 172 -16.21 4.30 14.84
C TYR A 172 -15.78 4.26 16.31
N CYS A 173 -15.68 5.41 16.98
CA CYS A 173 -15.38 5.49 18.41
C CYS A 173 -16.42 4.75 19.26
N LYS A 174 -17.72 4.93 18.99
CA LYS A 174 -18.81 4.19 19.66
C LYS A 174 -18.67 2.67 19.47
N THR A 175 -18.42 2.23 18.24
CA THR A 175 -18.29 0.80 17.90
C THR A 175 -17.12 0.14 18.62
N LYS A 176 -16.04 0.89 18.88
CA LYS A 176 -14.84 0.41 19.58
C LYS A 176 -14.85 0.70 21.09
N ASN A 177 -15.95 1.24 21.62
CA ASN A 177 -16.08 1.69 23.01
C ASN A 177 -14.98 2.67 23.45
N ILE A 178 -14.55 3.55 22.53
CA ILE A 178 -13.54 4.58 22.78
C ILE A 178 -14.25 5.90 23.05
N GLN A 179 -13.94 6.55 24.17
CA GLN A 179 -14.44 7.89 24.48
C GLN A 179 -13.68 8.92 23.65
N PHE A 180 -14.39 9.58 22.72
CA PHE A 180 -13.79 10.57 21.82
C PHE A 180 -13.14 11.74 22.59
N SER A 181 -13.75 12.16 23.70
CA SER A 181 -13.25 13.25 24.56
C SER A 181 -11.87 12.98 25.16
N ASP A 182 -11.54 11.71 25.41
CA ASP A 182 -10.27 11.33 26.04
C ASP A 182 -9.10 11.41 25.04
N ILE A 183 -9.37 11.04 23.79
CA ILE A 183 -8.41 11.01 22.68
C ILE A 183 -8.34 12.34 21.92
N TYR A 184 -9.37 13.19 22.02
CA TYR A 184 -9.44 14.50 21.38
C TYR A 184 -8.74 15.57 22.23
N LYS A 185 -7.43 15.43 22.42
CA LYS A 185 -6.58 16.43 23.08
C LYS A 185 -5.66 17.12 22.06
N PRO A 186 -5.40 18.43 22.20
CA PRO A 186 -4.58 19.19 21.24
C PRO A 186 -3.24 18.52 20.94
N GLU A 187 -2.58 17.98 21.96
CA GLU A 187 -1.28 17.30 21.85
C GLU A 187 -1.30 16.04 20.96
N PHE A 188 -2.40 15.30 20.94
CA PHE A 188 -2.53 14.10 20.10
C PHE A 188 -2.93 14.45 18.68
N VAL A 189 -3.77 15.49 18.54
CA VAL A 189 -4.21 16.03 17.25
C VAL A 189 -3.02 16.57 16.46
N GLU A 190 -2.11 17.32 17.08
CA GLU A 190 -0.89 17.84 16.42
C GLU A 190 -0.02 16.73 15.82
N LYS A 191 0.14 15.59 16.52
CA LYS A 191 0.91 14.46 16.01
C LYS A 191 0.24 13.76 14.83
N VAL A 192 -1.11 13.73 14.81
CA VAL A 192 -1.87 13.22 13.67
C VAL A 192 -1.72 14.17 12.48
N LEU A 193 -1.83 15.48 12.69
CA LEU A 193 -1.63 16.50 11.65
C LEU A 193 -0.23 16.39 11.03
N ALA A 194 0.81 16.29 11.86
CA ALA A 194 2.19 16.16 11.40
C ALA A 194 2.44 14.85 10.61
N LYS A 195 1.85 13.73 11.04
CA LYS A 195 2.02 12.42 10.38
C LYS A 195 1.39 12.38 8.99
N TYR A 196 0.20 12.95 8.85
CA TYR A 196 -0.57 12.90 7.61
C TYR A 196 -0.42 14.16 6.75
N GLY A 197 0.35 15.15 7.20
CA GLY A 197 0.68 16.36 6.42
C GLY A 197 -0.49 17.34 6.28
N PHE A 198 -1.44 17.33 7.22
CA PHE A 198 -2.59 18.25 7.19
C PHE A 198 -2.32 19.51 8.01
N ARG A 199 -2.90 20.64 7.57
CA ARG A 199 -2.73 21.96 8.21
C ARG A 199 -3.67 22.16 9.40
N ASP A 200 -4.84 21.54 9.34
CA ASP A 200 -5.93 21.74 10.29
C ASP A 200 -6.73 20.45 10.49
N TRP A 201 -7.38 20.33 11.65
CA TRP A 201 -8.18 19.15 12.00
C TRP A 201 -9.39 18.98 11.07
N ASP A 202 -10.01 20.07 10.64
CA ASP A 202 -11.15 20.02 9.73
C ASP A 202 -10.76 19.42 8.37
N SER A 203 -9.54 19.66 7.89
CA SER A 203 -9.00 19.00 6.69
C SER A 203 -8.79 17.49 6.88
N VAL A 204 -8.39 17.02 8.08
CA VAL A 204 -8.31 15.59 8.39
C VAL A 204 -9.70 14.96 8.37
N VAL A 205 -10.66 15.63 9.00
CA VAL A 205 -12.05 15.16 9.07
C VAL A 205 -12.72 15.18 7.70
N ALA A 206 -12.48 16.21 6.89
CA ALA A 206 -12.93 16.28 5.50
C ALA A 206 -12.36 15.12 4.67
N ALA A 207 -11.07 14.81 4.85
CA ALA A 207 -10.40 13.69 4.20
C ALA A 207 -11.02 12.33 4.58
N VAL A 208 -11.49 12.19 5.82
CA VAL A 208 -12.27 11.02 6.25
C VAL A 208 -13.65 11.00 5.60
N GLY A 209 -14.36 12.14 5.58
CA GLY A 209 -15.70 12.24 5.02
C GLY A 209 -15.79 11.96 3.52
N HIS A 210 -14.75 12.28 2.75
CA HIS A 210 -14.68 11.96 1.32
C HIS A 210 -13.89 10.68 1.00
N GLY A 211 -13.46 9.93 2.02
CA GLY A 211 -12.85 8.60 1.89
C GLY A 211 -11.38 8.55 1.46
N ALA A 212 -10.64 9.66 1.50
CA ALA A 212 -9.17 9.60 1.30
C ALA A 212 -8.43 9.00 2.51
N LEU A 213 -8.96 9.20 3.71
CA LEU A 213 -8.48 8.56 4.93
C LEU A 213 -9.58 7.67 5.51
N LYS A 214 -9.20 6.51 6.04
CA LYS A 214 -10.14 5.70 6.82
C LYS A 214 -10.22 6.23 8.25
N GLU A 215 -11.42 6.29 8.80
CA GLU A 215 -11.72 6.73 10.17
C GLU A 215 -10.88 5.96 11.20
N GLY A 216 -10.70 4.65 11.00
CA GLY A 216 -9.86 3.82 11.87
C GLY A 216 -8.38 4.21 11.86
N GLN A 217 -7.84 4.75 10.76
CA GLN A 217 -6.44 5.18 10.73
C GLN A 217 -6.20 6.40 11.63
N VAL A 218 -7.16 7.33 11.65
CA VAL A 218 -7.11 8.54 12.48
C VAL A 218 -7.32 8.16 13.95
N VAL A 219 -8.38 7.40 14.26
CA VAL A 219 -8.72 7.02 15.64
C VAL A 219 -7.66 6.13 16.27
N ASN A 220 -7.16 5.11 15.56
CA ASN A 220 -6.11 4.24 16.11
C ASN A 220 -4.82 5.01 16.40
N LYS A 221 -4.52 6.05 15.61
CA LYS A 221 -3.32 6.86 15.84
C LYS A 221 -3.50 7.79 17.05
N LEU A 222 -4.68 8.41 17.20
CA LEU A 222 -5.01 9.17 18.41
C LEU A 222 -4.94 8.29 19.66
N GLN A 223 -5.47 7.07 19.57
CA GLN A 223 -5.43 6.09 20.65
C GLN A 223 -3.99 5.65 20.99
N GLU A 224 -3.13 5.41 19.99
CA GLU A 224 -1.73 5.08 20.21
C GLU A 224 -0.99 6.19 21.00
N GLU A 225 -1.28 7.46 20.70
CA GLU A 225 -0.67 8.59 21.41
C GLU A 225 -1.29 8.81 22.80
N TYR A 226 -2.60 8.55 22.95
CA TYR A 226 -3.27 8.50 24.25
C TYR A 226 -2.64 7.42 25.15
N GLU A 227 -2.47 6.21 24.65
CA GLU A 227 -1.86 5.08 25.36
C GLU A 227 -0.38 5.30 25.68
N LYS A 228 0.37 6.04 24.85
CA LYS A 228 1.75 6.43 25.15
C LYS A 228 1.83 7.39 26.33
N LYS A 229 0.90 8.35 26.44
CA LYS A 229 0.91 9.37 27.51
C LYS A 229 0.22 8.89 28.79
N HIS A 230 -0.83 8.08 28.67
CA HIS A 230 -1.53 7.44 29.79
C HIS A 230 -0.95 6.08 30.17
N ARG A 231 0.27 5.77 29.69
CA ARG A 231 1.15 4.78 30.32
C ARG A 231 1.66 5.32 31.68
N LYS A 232 0.75 5.63 32.59
CA LYS A 232 1.02 5.68 34.02
C LYS A 232 0.85 4.26 34.54
N GLU A 233 1.92 3.74 35.14
CA GLU A 233 1.97 2.69 36.16
C GLU A 233 0.61 2.03 36.46
N ILE A 234 0.26 1.00 35.70
CA ILE A 234 -0.70 0.03 36.22
C ILE A 234 0.08 -0.71 37.30
N THR A 235 -0.13 -0.32 38.55
CA THR A 235 0.49 -0.93 39.72
C THR A 235 0.17 -2.42 39.73
N ASP A 236 1.19 -3.25 39.95
CA ASP A 236 1.19 -4.71 39.85
C ASP A 236 0.08 -5.42 40.65
N ALA A 237 -0.59 -4.74 41.59
CA ALA A 237 -1.61 -5.31 42.46
C ALA A 237 -3.00 -5.50 41.80
N GLN A 238 -3.45 -4.58 40.95
CA GLN A 238 -4.84 -4.60 40.47
C GLN A 238 -5.10 -5.60 39.34
N VAL A 239 -4.06 -5.93 38.56
CA VAL A 239 -4.15 -6.98 37.52
C VAL A 239 -4.11 -8.38 38.17
N LEU A 240 -3.42 -8.53 39.30
CA LEU A 240 -3.42 -9.79 40.05
C LEU A 240 -4.77 -10.08 40.71
N GLU A 241 -5.45 -9.07 41.27
CA GLU A 241 -6.75 -9.25 41.95
C GLU A 241 -7.90 -9.57 40.97
N GLN A 242 -7.96 -8.91 39.81
CA GLN A 242 -9.03 -9.18 38.83
C GLN A 242 -8.90 -10.56 38.18
N THR A 243 -7.69 -11.13 38.10
CA THR A 243 -7.48 -12.47 37.52
C THR A 243 -7.74 -13.59 38.53
N GLN A 244 -7.73 -13.30 39.84
CA GLN A 244 -7.96 -14.28 40.90
C GLN A 244 -9.43 -14.39 41.35
N ALA A 245 -10.25 -13.36 41.13
CA ALA A 245 -11.64 -13.33 41.62
C ALA A 245 -12.61 -14.18 40.78
N ASP A 246 -12.37 -14.34 39.47
CA ASP A 246 -13.33 -14.97 38.56
C ASP A 246 -13.23 -16.51 38.46
N ASN A 247 -12.30 -17.15 39.19
CA ASN A 247 -11.97 -18.57 39.00
C ASN A 247 -12.13 -19.45 40.25
N LYS A 248 -13.01 -19.09 41.19
CA LYS A 248 -13.27 -19.94 42.36
C LYS A 248 -14.26 -21.09 42.13
N ASP A 249 -15.01 -21.10 41.03
CA ASP A 249 -16.01 -22.15 40.79
C ASP A 249 -16.00 -22.62 39.34
N LYS A 250 -15.17 -23.63 39.03
CA LYS A 250 -15.49 -24.69 38.05
C LYS A 250 -14.44 -25.82 38.07
N PRO A 251 -14.85 -27.10 38.20
CA PRO A 251 -13.94 -28.22 38.18
C PRO A 251 -13.43 -28.53 36.76
N ALA A 252 -12.19 -29.02 36.72
CA ALA A 252 -11.43 -29.34 35.52
C ALA A 252 -12.10 -30.40 34.64
N VAL A 253 -12.38 -30.05 33.39
CA VAL A 253 -12.55 -31.01 32.29
C VAL A 253 -11.60 -30.59 31.18
N ALA A 254 -10.68 -31.50 30.85
CA ALA A 254 -9.66 -31.33 29.83
C ALA A 254 -10.32 -31.27 28.44
N ASP A 255 -10.59 -30.08 27.95
CA ASP A 255 -11.01 -29.89 26.56
C ASP A 255 -9.82 -29.59 25.66
N LYS A 256 -9.80 -30.29 24.53
CA LYS A 256 -8.72 -30.36 23.54
C LYS A 256 -8.43 -28.96 22.97
N SER A 257 -7.20 -28.46 23.13
CA SER A 257 -6.79 -27.23 22.45
C SER A 257 -6.62 -27.49 20.95
N LYS A 258 -7.25 -26.67 20.11
CA LYS A 258 -7.16 -26.77 18.64
C LYS A 258 -5.76 -26.50 18.08
N SER A 259 -4.85 -25.99 18.90
CA SER A 259 -3.50 -25.56 18.50
C SER A 259 -2.40 -26.58 18.80
N GLY A 260 -2.71 -27.76 19.36
CA GLY A 260 -1.74 -28.82 19.63
C GLY A 260 -0.66 -28.45 20.68
N ILE A 261 -0.88 -27.38 21.43
CA ILE A 261 0.03 -26.85 22.45
C ILE A 261 -0.71 -26.74 23.77
N VAL A 262 -0.07 -27.22 24.83
CA VAL A 262 -0.56 -27.11 26.20
C VAL A 262 0.35 -26.13 26.94
N VAL A 263 -0.24 -25.08 27.47
CA VAL A 263 0.45 -24.09 28.30
C VAL A 263 0.14 -24.40 29.75
N LYS A 264 1.15 -24.56 30.61
CA LYS A 264 0.93 -24.88 32.02
C LYS A 264 0.18 -23.74 32.70
N GLY A 265 -0.99 -24.05 33.26
CA GLY A 265 -1.80 -23.13 34.07
C GLY A 265 -2.84 -22.29 33.33
N ILE A 266 -2.95 -22.37 31.99
CA ILE A 266 -3.98 -21.63 31.23
C ILE A 266 -4.54 -22.49 30.11
N HIS A 267 -5.86 -22.65 30.08
CA HIS A 267 -6.58 -23.33 29.00
C HIS A 267 -7.18 -22.29 28.04
N ASP A 268 -7.20 -22.61 26.74
CA ASP A 268 -7.83 -21.80 25.68
C ASP A 268 -7.26 -20.38 25.47
N VAL A 269 -5.92 -20.26 25.48
CA VAL A 269 -5.25 -19.01 25.09
C VAL A 269 -4.95 -19.03 23.60
N ALA A 270 -5.11 -17.88 22.93
CA ALA A 270 -4.63 -17.70 21.57
C ALA A 270 -3.10 -17.90 21.53
N VAL A 271 -2.66 -19.02 20.95
CA VAL A 271 -1.24 -19.35 20.79
C VAL A 271 -0.78 -18.99 19.38
N ARG A 272 0.41 -18.38 19.28
CA ARG A 272 1.03 -18.05 18.00
C ARG A 272 2.50 -18.48 17.98
N PHE A 273 2.95 -19.04 16.86
CA PHE A 273 4.36 -19.33 16.64
C PHE A 273 5.17 -18.07 16.30
N SER A 274 6.30 -17.88 16.98
CA SER A 274 7.20 -16.76 16.75
C SER A 274 8.02 -16.94 15.47
N LYS A 275 8.11 -15.88 14.66
CA LYS A 275 8.90 -15.87 13.42
C LYS A 275 10.42 -15.78 13.63
N CYS A 276 10.87 -15.48 14.85
CA CYS A 276 12.30 -15.29 15.13
C CYS A 276 13.08 -16.60 15.26
N CYS A 277 12.42 -17.68 15.67
CA CYS A 277 13.04 -19.00 15.85
C CYS A 277 12.20 -20.14 15.26
N SER A 278 11.01 -19.82 14.72
CA SER A 278 10.10 -20.71 13.99
C SER A 278 10.05 -22.13 14.57
N PRO A 279 9.55 -22.31 15.81
CA PRO A 279 9.59 -23.58 16.52
C PRO A 279 8.79 -24.65 15.77
N VAL A 280 9.30 -25.89 15.74
CA VAL A 280 8.64 -27.05 15.13
C VAL A 280 8.35 -28.12 16.17
N PRO A 281 7.36 -29.01 15.95
CA PRO A 281 7.06 -30.09 16.88
C PRO A 281 8.31 -30.92 17.21
N GLY A 282 8.61 -31.03 18.51
CA GLY A 282 9.79 -31.71 19.05
C GLY A 282 10.90 -30.76 19.52
N ASP A 283 10.84 -29.47 19.22
CA ASP A 283 11.72 -28.47 19.85
C ASP A 283 11.29 -28.23 21.31
N GLU A 284 12.25 -28.00 22.21
CA GLU A 284 11.95 -27.47 23.54
C GLU A 284 11.45 -26.03 23.40
N ILE A 285 10.24 -25.76 23.88
CA ILE A 285 9.55 -24.49 23.69
C ILE A 285 9.21 -23.81 25.01
N VAL A 286 9.10 -22.49 24.95
CA VAL A 286 8.56 -21.65 26.02
C VAL A 286 7.51 -20.70 25.45
N GLY A 287 6.49 -20.41 26.24
CA GLY A 287 5.50 -19.38 25.94
C GLY A 287 5.95 -18.04 26.50
N PHE A 288 5.79 -16.97 25.73
CA PHE A 288 5.94 -15.61 26.18
C PHE A 288 4.60 -14.88 26.10
N VAL A 289 4.09 -14.40 27.23
CA VAL A 289 2.82 -13.67 27.30
C VAL A 289 3.00 -12.27 26.69
N THR A 290 2.45 -12.08 25.49
CA THR A 290 2.48 -10.79 24.82
C THR A 290 1.36 -9.88 25.32
N ARG A 291 1.57 -8.56 25.28
CA ARG A 291 0.55 -7.59 25.65
C ARG A 291 -0.55 -7.53 24.58
N GLY A 292 -1.64 -8.27 24.79
CA GLY A 292 -2.87 -8.21 23.98
C GLY A 292 -2.91 -9.08 22.72
N ARG A 293 -1.89 -9.91 22.43
CA ARG A 293 -1.88 -10.81 21.26
C ARG A 293 -1.78 -12.30 21.64
N GLY A 294 -2.07 -12.64 22.90
CA GLY A 294 -1.97 -13.99 23.42
C GLY A 294 -0.53 -14.41 23.73
N VAL A 295 -0.26 -15.70 23.60
CA VAL A 295 1.04 -16.31 23.95
C VAL A 295 1.84 -16.55 22.68
N SER A 296 3.06 -16.02 22.62
CA SER A 296 4.01 -16.26 21.54
C SER A 296 4.93 -17.41 21.92
N ILE A 297 5.03 -18.43 21.07
CA ILE A 297 5.83 -19.63 21.33
C ILE A 297 7.21 -19.46 20.71
N HIS A 298 8.23 -19.61 21.57
CA HIS A 298 9.63 -19.54 21.21
C HIS A 298 10.32 -20.85 21.56
N ARG A 299 11.47 -21.12 20.94
CA ARG A 299 12.41 -22.14 21.43
C ARG A 299 13.14 -21.65 22.70
N THR A 300 13.51 -22.58 23.57
CA THR A 300 14.28 -22.30 24.80
C THR A 300 15.62 -21.59 24.51
N ASP A 301 16.24 -21.90 23.37
CA ASP A 301 17.53 -21.37 22.92
C ASP A 301 17.44 -20.07 22.09
N CYS A 302 16.27 -19.44 22.00
CA CYS A 302 16.09 -18.24 21.19
C CYS A 302 16.81 -17.02 21.81
N THR A 303 17.65 -16.33 21.03
CA THR A 303 18.36 -15.10 21.44
C THR A 303 17.43 -14.05 22.06
N ASN A 304 16.24 -13.88 21.46
CA ASN A 304 15.23 -12.94 21.96
C ASN A 304 14.64 -13.36 23.32
N ILE A 305 14.61 -14.66 23.62
CA ILE A 305 14.18 -15.20 24.92
C ILE A 305 15.29 -15.06 25.97
N ILE A 306 16.52 -15.38 25.59
CA ILE A 306 17.68 -15.36 26.49
C ILE A 306 17.99 -13.92 26.94
N ASN A 307 17.89 -12.95 26.01
CA ASN A 307 18.22 -11.54 26.26
C ASN A 307 17.02 -10.71 26.78
N LEU A 308 15.95 -11.32 27.29
CA LEU A 308 14.85 -10.55 27.85
C LEU A 308 15.27 -9.76 29.10
N PRO A 309 14.75 -8.52 29.26
CA PRO A 309 14.86 -7.78 30.51
C PRO A 309 14.30 -8.57 31.69
N GLU A 310 14.93 -8.44 32.85
CA GLU A 310 14.54 -9.16 34.07
C GLU A 310 13.09 -8.89 34.48
N SER A 311 12.57 -7.69 34.22
CA SER A 311 11.18 -7.30 34.44
C SER A 311 10.16 -8.04 33.56
N ASP A 312 10.57 -8.57 32.40
CA ASP A 312 9.69 -9.28 31.48
C ASP A 312 9.87 -10.82 31.58
N ARG A 313 10.84 -11.32 32.35
CA ARG A 313 11.02 -12.76 32.61
C ARG A 313 9.82 -13.39 33.32
N ALA A 314 9.10 -12.63 34.14
CA ALA A 314 7.86 -13.08 34.78
C ALA A 314 6.74 -13.43 33.80
N ARG A 315 6.87 -13.06 32.51
CA ARG A 315 5.91 -13.38 31.44
C ARG A 315 6.27 -14.63 30.66
N ILE A 316 7.34 -15.32 31.02
CA ILE A 316 7.69 -16.61 30.46
C ILE A 316 6.84 -17.66 31.18
N ILE A 317 6.16 -18.49 30.39
CA ILE A 317 5.32 -19.58 30.86
C ILE A 317 5.77 -20.88 30.18
N ASP A 318 5.70 -21.97 30.92
CA ASP A 318 6.04 -23.28 30.38
C ASP A 318 4.99 -23.71 29.36
N ALA A 319 5.46 -24.09 28.18
CA ALA A 319 4.65 -24.62 27.10
C ALA A 319 5.20 -25.98 26.68
N GLU A 320 4.31 -26.92 26.38
CA GLU A 320 4.68 -28.26 25.93
C GLU A 320 3.86 -28.62 24.68
N TRP A 321 4.48 -29.39 23.79
CA TRP A 321 3.81 -29.96 22.63
C TRP A 321 2.87 -31.08 23.08
N GLN A 322 1.63 -31.07 22.59
CA GLN A 322 0.69 -32.13 22.91
C GLN A 322 1.02 -33.40 22.10
N GLU A 323 1.59 -34.41 22.76
CA GLU A 323 2.14 -35.63 22.12
C GLU A 323 1.16 -36.40 21.22
N MET A 324 -0.15 -36.35 21.51
CA MET A 324 -1.16 -37.05 20.73
C MET A 324 -1.71 -36.23 19.55
N ALA A 325 -1.68 -34.89 19.59
CA ALA A 325 -2.34 -34.05 18.59
C ALA A 325 -1.49 -33.83 17.32
N TYR A 326 -0.17 -33.69 17.44
CA TYR A 326 0.68 -33.41 16.26
C TYR A 326 0.95 -34.64 15.39
N LYS A 327 0.82 -35.87 15.94
CA LYS A 327 0.92 -37.11 15.16
C LYS A 327 -0.33 -37.40 14.33
N GLU A 328 -1.51 -36.99 14.80
CA GLU A 328 -2.78 -37.20 14.11
C GLU A 328 -3.13 -36.08 13.11
N ASN A 329 -2.77 -34.83 13.39
CA ASN A 329 -3.27 -33.70 12.58
C ASN A 329 -2.62 -33.54 11.20
N GLY A 330 -1.47 -34.18 10.92
CA GLY A 330 -0.81 -34.11 9.60
C GLY A 330 -0.46 -32.69 9.13
N GLU A 331 -0.57 -31.69 10.01
CA GLU A 331 -0.31 -30.27 9.70
C GLU A 331 1.17 -30.05 9.41
N SER A 332 1.43 -29.24 8.39
CA SER A 332 2.77 -28.86 7.97
C SER A 332 3.15 -27.51 8.57
N TYR A 333 4.35 -27.43 9.12
CA TYR A 333 4.90 -26.26 9.80
C TYR A 333 5.97 -25.60 8.95
N SER A 334 5.87 -24.29 8.77
CA SER A 334 6.83 -23.54 7.97
C SER A 334 8.13 -23.30 8.74
N THR A 335 9.25 -23.68 8.15
CA THR A 335 10.59 -23.48 8.69
C THR A 335 11.50 -22.82 7.66
N GLU A 336 12.55 -22.15 8.14
CA GLU A 336 13.55 -21.50 7.30
C GLU A 336 14.96 -21.96 7.69
N ILE A 337 15.74 -22.34 6.68
CA ILE A 337 17.16 -22.66 6.83
C ILE A 337 18.02 -21.79 5.92
N LYS A 338 19.24 -21.53 6.36
CA LYS A 338 20.31 -20.88 5.62
C LYS A 338 21.41 -21.91 5.37
N ILE A 339 21.74 -22.11 4.10
CA ILE A 339 22.82 -22.99 3.66
C ILE A 339 23.96 -22.11 3.18
N PHE A 340 25.14 -22.32 3.75
CA PHE A 340 26.39 -21.76 3.29
C PHE A 340 27.09 -22.80 2.44
N ALA A 341 27.34 -22.50 1.18
CA ALA A 341 27.98 -23.41 0.24
C ALA A 341 29.03 -22.68 -0.58
N ASN A 342 30.04 -23.39 -1.06
CA ASN A 342 30.92 -22.90 -2.10
C ASN A 342 30.17 -22.92 -3.44
N ASN A 343 30.11 -21.78 -4.13
CA ASN A 343 29.31 -21.66 -5.33
C ASN A 343 29.93 -22.45 -6.48
N ARG A 344 29.25 -23.51 -6.94
CA ARG A 344 29.62 -24.28 -8.13
C ARG A 344 28.44 -24.46 -9.07
N THR A 345 28.75 -24.70 -10.33
CA THR A 345 27.74 -25.07 -11.34
C THR A 345 26.97 -26.32 -10.89
N GLY A 346 25.64 -26.24 -10.89
CA GLY A 346 24.77 -27.34 -10.48
C GLY A 346 24.37 -27.37 -9.00
N MET A 347 24.92 -26.49 -8.15
CA MET A 347 24.64 -26.48 -6.70
C MET A 347 23.14 -26.40 -6.37
N LEU A 348 22.40 -25.49 -7.03
CA LEU A 348 20.95 -25.36 -6.82
C LEU A 348 20.17 -26.58 -7.32
N VAL A 349 20.67 -27.27 -8.36
CA VAL A 349 20.05 -28.48 -8.90
C VAL A 349 20.17 -29.62 -7.89
N ASP A 350 21.36 -29.80 -7.31
CA ASP A 350 21.62 -30.85 -6.32
C ASP A 350 20.75 -30.65 -5.07
N ILE A 351 20.64 -29.41 -4.58
CA ILE A 351 19.74 -29.06 -3.47
C ILE A 351 18.27 -29.32 -3.84
N SER A 352 17.83 -28.87 -5.02
CA SER A 352 16.45 -29.03 -5.46
C SER A 352 16.05 -30.49 -5.65
N LYS A 353 16.99 -31.33 -6.11
CA LYS A 353 16.78 -32.77 -6.27
C LYS A 353 16.51 -33.44 -4.92
N ILE A 354 17.30 -33.11 -3.90
CA ILE A 354 17.10 -33.63 -2.53
C ILE A 354 15.73 -33.21 -1.98
N LEU A 355 15.31 -31.96 -2.18
CA LEU A 355 13.99 -31.50 -1.73
C LEU A 355 12.86 -32.28 -2.41
N THR A 356 12.98 -32.47 -3.71
CA THR A 356 11.98 -33.18 -4.53
C THR A 356 11.88 -34.66 -4.13
N GLU A 357 13.01 -35.33 -3.91
CA GLU A 357 13.05 -36.74 -3.48
C GLU A 357 12.42 -36.95 -2.10
N ASN A 358 12.56 -35.97 -1.19
CA ASN A 358 11.95 -36.02 0.15
C ASN A 358 10.52 -35.44 0.18
N LYS A 359 9.94 -35.09 -0.99
CA LYS A 359 8.59 -34.52 -1.15
C LYS A 359 8.35 -33.31 -0.24
N ILE A 360 9.30 -32.38 -0.23
CA ILE A 360 9.23 -31.16 0.57
C ILE A 360 8.83 -29.99 -0.32
N ASP A 361 7.73 -29.34 0.04
CA ASP A 361 7.23 -28.17 -0.67
C ASP A 361 7.98 -26.91 -0.23
N VAL A 362 8.67 -26.28 -1.18
CA VAL A 362 9.45 -25.07 -0.96
C VAL A 362 8.58 -23.85 -1.23
N THR A 363 8.38 -23.01 -0.21
CA THR A 363 7.60 -21.77 -0.31
C THR A 363 8.42 -20.63 -0.93
N SER A 364 9.68 -20.51 -0.53
CA SER A 364 10.59 -19.50 -1.07
C SER A 364 12.04 -19.96 -1.03
N MET A 365 12.81 -19.58 -2.05
CA MET A 365 14.26 -19.80 -2.10
C MET A 365 14.93 -18.51 -2.58
N ASN A 366 15.91 -18.03 -1.82
CA ASN A 366 16.73 -16.87 -2.15
C ASN A 366 18.20 -17.29 -2.14
N CYS A 367 18.92 -17.01 -3.21
CA CYS A 367 20.34 -17.30 -3.31
C CYS A 367 21.11 -16.00 -3.51
N ARG A 368 22.15 -15.80 -2.71
CA ARG A 368 23.08 -14.68 -2.83
C ARG A 368 24.50 -15.20 -2.86
N THR A 369 25.29 -14.76 -3.82
CA THR A 369 26.71 -15.11 -3.91
C THR A 369 27.55 -13.94 -3.41
N SER A 370 28.43 -14.21 -2.46
CA SER A 370 29.45 -13.26 -1.99
C SER A 370 30.56 -13.10 -3.01
N LYS A 371 31.27 -11.97 -2.98
CA LYS A 371 32.47 -11.71 -3.80
C LYS A 371 33.59 -12.74 -3.57
N GLN A 372 33.57 -13.44 -2.44
CA GLN A 372 34.52 -14.49 -2.06
C GLN A 372 34.16 -15.87 -2.64
N GLY A 373 33.09 -15.98 -3.44
CA GLY A 373 32.66 -17.24 -4.05
C GLY A 373 31.72 -18.09 -3.17
N THR A 374 31.44 -17.70 -1.93
CA THR A 374 30.47 -18.38 -1.06
C THR A 374 29.04 -18.01 -1.45
N ALA A 375 28.21 -19.01 -1.72
CA ALA A 375 26.77 -18.88 -1.88
C ALA A 375 26.06 -19.02 -0.52
N THR A 376 25.17 -18.08 -0.22
CA THR A 376 24.23 -18.15 0.89
C THR A 376 22.85 -18.38 0.32
N ILE A 377 22.28 -19.55 0.60
CA ILE A 377 20.96 -19.96 0.12
C ILE A 377 20.02 -19.95 1.32
N SER A 378 19.07 -19.04 1.34
CA SER A 378 17.99 -18.98 2.34
C SER A 378 16.74 -19.60 1.73
N MET A 379 16.17 -20.59 2.40
CA MET A 379 15.00 -21.31 1.90
C MET A 379 13.98 -21.54 2.99
N SER A 380 12.71 -21.35 2.63
CA SER A 380 11.55 -21.56 3.49
C SER A 380 10.69 -22.67 2.89
N PHE A 381 10.34 -23.65 3.72
CA PHE A 381 9.62 -24.85 3.31
C PHE A 381 8.79 -25.39 4.47
N ASP A 382 7.81 -26.22 4.15
CA ASP A 382 6.89 -26.78 5.14
C ASP A 382 7.29 -28.22 5.50
N ILE A 383 7.32 -28.53 6.80
CA ILE A 383 7.73 -29.84 7.34
C ILE A 383 6.67 -30.41 8.27
N LYS A 384 6.65 -31.73 8.45
CA LYS A 384 5.73 -32.38 9.39
C LYS A 384 6.29 -32.49 10.81
N GLY A 385 7.60 -32.45 10.98
CA GLY A 385 8.22 -32.55 12.31
C GLY A 385 9.75 -32.58 12.27
N LEU A 386 10.36 -32.58 13.47
CA LEU A 386 11.81 -32.46 13.66
C LEU A 386 12.62 -33.59 13.01
N GLU A 387 12.12 -34.83 12.99
CA GLU A 387 12.82 -35.95 12.35
C GLU A 387 13.00 -35.75 10.85
N GLN A 388 11.96 -35.24 10.17
CA GLN A 388 12.03 -34.94 8.73
C GLN A 388 13.03 -33.81 8.46
N LEU A 389 13.09 -32.80 9.33
CA LEU A 389 14.07 -31.71 9.23
C LEU A 389 15.50 -32.21 9.43
N ARG A 390 15.75 -33.03 10.46
CA ARG A 390 17.08 -33.60 10.72
C ARG A 390 17.56 -34.42 9.53
N HIS A 391 16.72 -35.33 9.04
CA HIS A 391 17.03 -36.15 7.89
C HIS A 391 17.27 -35.33 6.60
N LEU A 392 16.53 -34.24 6.42
CA LEU A 392 16.77 -33.30 5.30
C LEU A 392 18.13 -32.61 5.45
N VAL A 393 18.42 -32.06 6.63
CA VAL A 393 19.69 -31.36 6.91
C VAL A 393 20.88 -32.30 6.72
N ASP A 394 20.80 -33.54 7.19
CA ASP A 394 21.85 -34.55 7.01
C ASP A 394 22.10 -34.85 5.52
N LYS A 395 21.04 -34.98 4.72
CA LYS A 395 21.17 -35.14 3.26
C LYS A 395 21.76 -33.93 2.58
N LEU A 396 21.34 -32.71 2.97
CA LEU A 396 21.86 -31.47 2.42
C LEU A 396 23.35 -31.28 2.76
N ARG A 397 23.79 -31.69 3.95
CA ARG A 397 25.20 -31.67 4.36
C ARG A 397 26.09 -32.60 3.52
N ASN A 398 25.52 -33.68 3.00
CA ASN A 398 26.24 -34.61 2.12
C ASN A 398 26.45 -34.05 0.70
N VAL A 399 25.83 -32.91 0.35
CA VAL A 399 26.06 -32.31 -0.97
C VAL A 399 27.43 -31.68 -1.03
N GLU A 400 28.22 -32.11 -2.00
CA GLU A 400 29.56 -31.58 -2.24
C GLU A 400 29.50 -30.07 -2.46
N GLY A 401 30.21 -29.32 -1.61
CA GLY A 401 30.25 -27.85 -1.62
C GLY A 401 29.45 -27.19 -0.51
N VAL A 402 28.60 -27.91 0.23
CA VAL A 402 27.94 -27.35 1.43
C VAL A 402 28.96 -27.27 2.58
N LEU A 403 29.08 -26.07 3.14
CA LEU A 403 29.99 -25.77 4.26
C LEU A 403 29.24 -25.89 5.59
N ASP A 404 28.09 -25.24 5.68
CA ASP A 404 27.28 -25.26 6.90
C ASP A 404 25.79 -25.03 6.59
N ILE A 405 24.94 -25.48 7.51
CA ILE A 405 23.49 -25.30 7.46
C ILE A 405 23.03 -24.83 8.83
N GLU A 406 22.49 -23.63 8.87
CA GLU A 406 21.90 -23.03 10.05
C GLU A 406 20.39 -22.93 9.88
N ARG A 407 19.64 -23.34 10.91
CA ARG A 407 18.25 -22.92 11.05
C ARG A 407 18.24 -21.46 11.49
N ASN A 408 17.34 -20.63 10.97
CA ASN A 408 17.35 -19.19 11.23
C ASN A 408 17.23 -18.89 12.75
N ASN A 409 18.37 -18.78 13.41
CA ASN A 409 18.54 -18.21 14.74
C ASN A 409 18.96 -16.76 14.48
N SER A 410 18.00 -15.84 14.60
CA SER A 410 18.34 -14.41 14.75
C SER A 410 18.58 -14.10 16.23
#